data_AF-E1NRU1-F1
#
_entry.id   AF-E1NRU1-F1
#
_cell.length_a   1.000
_cell.length_b   1.000
_cell.length_c   1.000
_cell.angle_alpha   90.00
_cell.angle_beta   90.00
_cell.angle_gamma   90.00
#
_symmetry.space_group_name_H-M   'P 1'
#
loop_
_entity.id
_entity.type
_entity.pdbx_description
1 polymer ?
#
loop_
_entity_poly.entity_id
_entity_poly.type
_entity_poly.pdbx_seq_one_letter_code
_entity_poly.pdbx_strand_id
1 'polypeptide(L)' 'MSDYNLIDEPWISVVVDYKGTTKLVGLKEFFEHAHEYIALAGDMPTQDFAVMRFLLAILHTVFFTI' A
#
# COMPACT_ATOMS: atom_id res chain seq x y z
N MET A 1 20.14 8.82 14.06
CA MET A 1 18.94 9.02 13.22
C MET A 1 18.30 7.66 13.09
N SER A 2 17.05 7.48 13.47
CA SER A 2 16.33 6.20 13.31
C SER A 2 15.98 6.00 11.84
N ASP A 3 16.21 4.79 11.33
CA ASP A 3 15.86 4.43 9.95
C ASP A 3 14.33 4.42 9.76
N TYR A 4 13.85 4.78 8.57
CA TYR A 4 12.43 4.76 8.22
C TYR A 4 12.10 3.48 7.44
N ASN A 5 11.60 2.46 8.14
CA ASN A 5 11.32 1.16 7.54
C ASN A 5 9.91 1.12 6.95
N LEU A 6 9.80 1.03 5.62
CA LEU A 6 8.54 1.00 4.87
C LEU A 6 7.61 -0.19 5.19
N ILE A 7 8.13 -1.22 5.88
CA ILE A 7 7.33 -2.35 6.34
C ILE A 7 6.37 -1.92 7.44
N ASP A 8 6.89 -1.20 8.43
CA ASP A 8 6.18 -0.83 9.65
C ASP A 8 5.69 0.62 9.60
N GLU A 9 6.48 1.51 9.02
CA GLU A 9 6.18 2.93 8.96
C GLU A 9 5.17 3.26 7.85
N PRO A 10 4.22 4.17 8.10
CA PRO A 10 3.16 4.46 7.15
C PRO A 10 3.65 5.31 5.97
N TRP A 11 3.35 4.87 4.75
CA TRP A 11 3.73 5.60 3.53
C TRP A 11 2.77 5.37 2.34
N ILE A 12 1.95 4.32 2.39
CA ILE A 12 0.95 4.03 1.38
C ILE A 12 -0.36 4.71 1.77
N SER A 13 -0.89 5.56 0.91
CA SER A 13 -2.20 6.21 1.11
C SER A 13 -3.31 5.34 0.50
N VAL A 14 -4.35 5.04 1.27
CA VAL A 14 -5.49 4.20 0.87
C VAL A 14 -6.83 4.88 1.18
N VAL A 15 -7.84 4.64 0.36
CA VAL A 15 -9.24 5.04 0.63
C VAL A 15 -9.92 3.98 1.49
N VAL A 16 -10.49 4.39 2.61
CA VAL A 16 -11.15 3.48 3.58
C VAL A 16 -12.68 3.52 3.55
N ASP A 17 -13.28 4.50 2.88
CA ASP A 17 -14.74 4.60 2.73
C ASP A 17 -15.17 5.32 1.44
N TYR A 18 -16.46 5.23 1.11
CA TYR A 18 -17.04 5.91 -0.04
C TYR A 18 -17.25 7.43 0.16
N LYS A 19 -16.87 7.97 1.33
CA LYS A 19 -16.83 9.42 1.57
C LYS A 19 -15.48 10.01 1.17
N GLY A 20 -14.52 9.18 0.76
CA GLY A 20 -13.19 9.59 0.33
C GLY A 20 -12.21 9.76 1.49
N THR A 21 -12.51 9.20 2.66
CA THR A 21 -11.56 9.23 3.78
C THR A 21 -10.31 8.44 3.42
N THR A 22 -9.14 9.03 3.65
CA THR A 22 -7.85 8.39 3.40
C THR A 22 -7.13 8.02 4.69
N LYS A 23 -6.27 7.00 4.60
CA LYS A 23 -5.40 6.57 5.69
C LYS A 23 -4.02 6.24 5.13
N LEU A 24 -2.99 6.57 5.91
CA LEU A 24 -1.59 6.24 5.64
C LEU A 24 -1.22 4.95 6.39
N VAL A 25 -0.68 3.96 5.67
CA VAL A 25 -0.37 2.62 6.20
C VAL A 25 1.00 2.12 5.72
N GLY A 26 1.63 1.24 6.50
CA GLY A 26 2.86 0.54 6.12
C GLY A 26 2.55 -0.71 5.27
N LEU A 27 3.57 -1.39 4.73
CA LEU A 27 3.35 -2.59 3.91
C LEU A 27 2.66 -3.71 4.71
N LYS A 28 3.05 -3.89 5.98
CA LYS A 28 2.50 -4.97 6.81
C LYS A 28 1.00 -4.79 7.02
N GLU A 29 0.60 -3.61 7.50
CA GLU A 29 -0.81 -3.25 7.66
C GLU A 29 -1.57 -3.27 6.33
N PHE A 30 -0.94 -2.78 5.25
CA PHE A 30 -1.54 -2.79 3.92
C PHE A 30 -1.95 -4.21 3.50
N PHE A 31 -1.04 -5.18 3.58
CA PHE A 31 -1.34 -6.55 3.17
C PHE A 31 -2.28 -7.28 4.14
N GLU A 32 -2.24 -6.95 5.44
CA GLU A 32 -3.15 -7.51 6.45
C GLU A 32 -4.61 -7.08 6.20
N HIS A 33 -4.82 -5.81 5.85
CA HIS A 33 -6.15 -5.22 5.68
C HIS A 33 -6.50 -4.87 4.22
N ALA A 34 -5.77 -5.42 3.24
CA ALA A 34 -5.92 -5.06 1.83
C ALA A 34 -7.36 -5.16 1.31
N HIS A 35 -8.13 -6.12 1.83
CA HIS A 35 -9.51 -6.40 1.46
C HIS A 35 -10.52 -5.36 1.99
N GLU A 36 -10.10 -4.49 2.91
CA GLU A 36 -10.92 -3.44 3.50
C GLU A 36 -10.78 -2.11 2.74
N TYR A 37 -9.73 -1.96 1.94
CA TYR A 37 -9.47 -0.73 1.21
C TYR A 37 -10.16 -0.70 -0.14
N ILE A 38 -10.65 0.48 -0.51
CA ILE A 38 -11.38 0.69 -1.77
C ILE A 38 -10.41 0.95 -2.93
N ALA A 39 -9.37 1.75 -2.68
CA ALA A 39 -8.39 2.16 -3.68
C ALA A 39 -7.10 2.68 -3.02
N LEU A 40 -6.03 2.79 -3.82
CA LEU A 40 -4.89 3.65 -3.50
C LEU A 40 -5.30 5.12 -3.63
N ALA A 41 -4.68 5.98 -2.84
CA ALA A 41 -5.01 7.40 -2.73
C ALA A 41 -3.74 8.28 -2.79
N GLY A 42 -2.86 8.01 -3.76
CA GLY A 42 -1.72 8.87 -4.06
C GLY A 42 -2.13 10.21 -4.68
N ASP A 43 -1.19 11.15 -4.72
CA ASP A 43 -1.46 12.52 -5.19
C ASP A 43 -1.72 12.58 -6.71
N MET A 44 -1.25 11.56 -7.44
CA MET A 44 -1.38 11.44 -8.89
C MET A 44 -1.69 10.00 -9.30
N PRO A 45 -2.52 9.77 -10.34
CA PRO A 45 -2.81 8.42 -10.83
C PRO A 45 -1.56 7.61 -11.24
N THR A 46 -0.49 8.30 -11.67
CA THR A 46 0.79 7.67 -12.00
C THR A 46 1.51 7.11 -10.78
N GLN A 47 1.34 7.70 -9.59
CA GLN A 47 1.87 7.16 -8.34
C GLN A 47 1.12 5.91 -7.93
N ASP A 48 -0.22 5.92 -7.98
CA ASP A 48 -1.04 4.74 -7.67
C ASP A 48 -0.66 3.55 -8.53
N PHE A 49 -0.45 3.79 -9.83
CA PHE A 49 0.02 2.76 -10.75
C PHE A 49 1.40 2.20 -10.36
N ALA A 50 2.35 3.07 -9.99
CA ALA A 50 3.68 2.65 -9.57
C ALA A 50 3.65 1.83 -8.26
N VAL A 51 2.89 2.30 -7.26
CA VAL A 51 2.71 1.61 -5.97
C VAL A 51 2.01 0.28 -6.17
N MET A 52 0.95 0.21 -6.99
CA MET A 52 0.28 -1.05 -7.32
C MET A 52 1.25 -2.06 -7.97
N ARG A 53 2.10 -1.62 -8.92
CA ARG A 53 3.10 -2.50 -9.52
C ARG A 53 4.13 -3.01 -8.50
N PHE A 54 4.54 -2.15 -7.58
CA PHE A 54 5.46 -2.53 -6.51
C PHE A 54 4.85 -3.57 -5.56
N LEU A 55 3.60 -3.35 -5.11
CA LEU A 55 2.86 -4.28 -4.27
C LEU A 55 2.65 -5.63 -4.95
N LEU A 56 2.27 -5.61 -6.23
CA LEU A 56 2.14 -6.82 -7.04
C LEU A 56 3.48 -7.55 -7.18
N ALA A 57 4.59 -6.85 -7.34
CA ALA A 57 5.91 -7.48 -7.41
C ALA A 57 6.24 -8.22 -6.11
N ILE A 58 5.97 -7.63 -4.95
CA ILE A 58 6.15 -8.29 -3.64
C ILE A 58 5.29 -9.56 -3.58
N LEU A 59 4.00 -9.45 -3.89
CA LEU A 59 3.06 -10.57 -3.89
C LEU A 59 3.53 -11.69 -4.84
N HIS A 60 3.95 -11.33 -6.06
CA HIS A 60 4.45 -12.29 -7.04
C HIS A 60 5.72 -12.99 -6.56
N THR A 61 6.68 -12.26 -5.99
CA THR A 61 7.90 -12.86 -5.45
C THR A 61 7.60 -13.83 -4.31
N VAL A 62 6.70 -13.49 -3.39
CA VAL A 62 6.37 -14.34 -2.24
C VAL A 62 5.62 -15.62 -2.64
N PHE A 63 4.66 -15.53 -3.57
CA PHE A 63 3.79 -16.67 -3.88
C PHE A 63 4.23 -17.51 -5.09
N PHE A 64 5.01 -16.96 -6.03
CA PHE A 64 5.32 -17.65 -7.29
C PHE A 64 6.81 -17.98 -7.46
N THR A 65 7.69 -17.44 -6.64
CA THR A 65 9.15 -17.73 -6.71
C THR A 65 9.58 -18.78 -5.67
N ILE A 66 8.63 -19.47 -5.04
CA ILE A 66 8.84 -20.64 -4.15
C ILE A 66 8.29 -21.88 -4.86
#